data_AF-A0A0G0WAS6-F1
#
_entry.id   AF-A0A0G0WAS6-F1
#
_cell.length_a   1.000
_cell.length_b   1.000
_cell.length_c   1.000
_cell.angle_alpha   90.00
_cell.angle_beta   90.00
_cell.angle_gamma   90.00
#
_symmetry.space_group_name_H-M   'P 1'
#
loop_
_entity.id
_entity.type
_entity.pdbx_description
1 polymer ?
#
loop_
_entity_poly.entity_id
_entity_poly.type
_entity_poly.pdbx_seq_one_letter_code
_entity_poly.pdbx_strand_id
1 'polypeptide(L)'
;MKKIKLLFFTSGYWLVAIGYMLVASSLHPVYAAPTPSPFYGKVDLPDYLDQFVNVGGVQGGALVVIFNIFLRLTLVIAGFFAIWKFIEAGYSFMNAGGQPEKITEARDKITFTIFGLLIMASALVLAGIIGLIFYQDATAIISPKIIGAPQ
;
A
#
# COMPACT_ATOMS: atom_id res chain seq x y z
N MET A 1 -16.30 32.14 -45.87
CA MET A 1 -16.12 31.92 -44.41
C MET A 1 -16.37 30.49 -43.91
N LYS A 2 -16.99 29.56 -44.68
CA LYS A 2 -17.26 28.17 -44.23
C LYS A 2 -16.03 27.25 -44.15
N LYS A 3 -15.02 27.40 -45.03
CA LYS A 3 -13.86 26.49 -45.09
C LYS A 3 -12.89 26.60 -43.90
N ILE A 4 -12.78 27.77 -43.27
CA ILE A 4 -11.88 28.00 -42.11
C ILE A 4 -12.41 27.36 -40.82
N LYS A 5 -13.74 27.36 -40.59
CA LYS A 5 -14.32 26.63 -39.45
C LYS A 5 -14.10 25.11 -39.52
N LEU A 6 -13.99 24.55 -40.74
CA LEU A 6 -13.75 23.13 -40.94
C LEU A 6 -12.32 22.72 -40.58
N LEU A 7 -11.33 23.57 -40.85
CA LEU A 7 -9.91 23.32 -40.51
C LEU A 7 -9.66 23.29 -39.00
N PHE A 8 -10.30 24.17 -38.23
CA PHE A 8 -10.24 24.15 -36.76
C PHE A 8 -10.96 22.92 -36.16
N PHE A 9 -12.02 22.44 -36.80
CA PHE A 9 -12.72 21.24 -36.35
C PHE A 9 -11.91 19.97 -36.64
N THR A 10 -11.22 19.90 -37.78
CA THR A 10 -10.35 18.76 -38.12
C THR A 10 -9.07 18.73 -37.28
N SER A 11 -8.45 19.87 -36.95
CA SER A 11 -7.22 19.90 -36.15
C SER A 11 -7.47 19.49 -34.69
N GLY A 12 -8.62 19.84 -34.12
CA GLY A 12 -9.03 19.37 -32.79
C GLY A 12 -9.24 17.86 -32.76
N TYR A 13 -9.80 17.29 -33.83
CA TYR A 13 -10.02 15.85 -33.94
C TYR A 13 -8.71 15.05 -34.03
N TRP A 14 -7.70 15.57 -34.74
CA TRP A 14 -6.38 14.95 -34.81
C TRP A 14 -5.63 14.97 -33.47
N LEU A 15 -5.78 16.03 -32.65
CA LEU A 15 -5.19 16.08 -31.31
C LEU A 15 -5.84 15.08 -30.35
N VAL A 16 -7.17 14.91 -30.40
CA VAL A 16 -7.88 13.88 -29.62
C VAL A 16 -7.49 12.48 -30.09
N ALA A 17 -7.33 12.27 -31.40
CA ALA A 17 -6.87 10.99 -31.95
C ALA A 17 -5.44 10.63 -31.52
N ILE A 18 -4.53 11.61 -31.49
CA ILE A 18 -3.16 11.40 -30.99
C ILE A 18 -3.16 11.11 -29.49
N GLY A 19 -3.96 11.84 -28.71
CA GLY A 19 -4.14 11.55 -27.27
C GLY A 19 -4.70 10.14 -27.05
N TYR A 20 -5.68 9.73 -27.85
CA TYR A 20 -6.26 8.39 -27.78
C TYR A 20 -5.28 7.31 -28.26
N MET A 21 -4.43 7.58 -29.24
CA MET A 21 -3.35 6.66 -29.65
C MET A 21 -2.26 6.53 -28.59
N LEU A 22 -1.94 7.60 -27.86
CA LEU A 22 -0.96 7.55 -26.76
C LEU A 22 -1.50 6.70 -25.59
N VAL A 23 -2.79 6.88 -25.23
CA VAL A 23 -3.48 6.06 -24.23
C VAL A 23 -3.69 4.61 -24.71
N ALA A 24 -4.01 4.40 -25.99
CA ALA A 24 -4.09 3.06 -26.57
C ALA A 24 -2.72 2.38 -26.63
N SER A 25 -1.63 3.15 -26.77
CA SER A 25 -0.27 2.60 -26.74
C SER A 25 0.21 2.20 -25.34
N SER A 26 -0.36 2.77 -24.28
CA SER A 26 -0.20 2.23 -22.92
C SER A 26 -1.03 0.97 -22.65
N LEU A 27 -1.92 0.59 -23.57
CA LEU A 27 -2.80 -0.58 -23.46
C LEU A 27 -2.38 -1.76 -24.36
N HIS A 28 -1.18 -1.74 -24.95
CA HIS A 28 -0.69 -2.95 -25.61
C HIS A 28 -0.65 -4.08 -24.57
N PRO A 29 -1.33 -5.23 -24.80
CA PRO A 29 -1.02 -6.41 -24.03
C PRO A 29 0.45 -6.72 -24.29
N VAL A 30 1.27 -6.62 -23.25
CA VAL A 30 2.64 -7.13 -23.28
C VAL A 30 2.48 -8.62 -23.55
N TYR A 31 2.69 -9.06 -24.79
CA TYR A 31 2.82 -10.47 -25.10
C TYR A 31 3.96 -10.97 -24.23
N ALA A 32 3.63 -11.80 -23.24
CA ALA A 32 4.59 -12.40 -22.34
C ALA A 32 5.63 -13.11 -23.22
N ALA A 33 6.87 -12.65 -23.16
CA ALA A 33 7.98 -13.39 -23.74
C ALA A 33 7.95 -14.80 -23.14
N PRO A 34 8.15 -15.87 -23.94
CA PRO A 34 8.22 -17.22 -23.40
C PRO A 34 9.32 -17.25 -22.34
N THR A 35 8.92 -17.36 -21.07
CA THR A 35 9.85 -17.38 -19.95
C THR A 35 10.77 -18.57 -20.15
N PRO A 36 12.11 -18.40 -20.19
CA PRO A 36 13.01 -19.54 -20.21
C PRO A 36 12.69 -20.39 -18.97
N SER A 37 12.37 -21.67 -19.20
CA SER A 37 12.08 -22.60 -18.13
C SER A 37 13.29 -22.63 -17.17
N PRO A 38 13.09 -22.37 -15.86
CA PRO A 38 14.15 -22.52 -14.89
C PRO A 38 14.66 -23.97 -14.91
N PHE A 39 15.97 -24.17 -14.96
CA PHE A 39 16.62 -25.50 -14.94
C PHE A 39 16.30 -26.31 -13.67
N TYR A 40 15.86 -25.64 -12.62
CA TYR A 40 15.30 -26.26 -11.43
C TYR A 40 13.78 -26.21 -11.52
N GLY A 41 13.15 -27.40 -11.45
CA GLY A 41 11.72 -27.60 -11.67
C GLY A 41 10.83 -26.69 -10.83
N LYS A 42 9.60 -26.50 -11.31
CA LYS A 42 8.52 -25.85 -10.55
C LYS A 42 8.32 -26.64 -9.27
N VAL A 43 8.72 -26.07 -8.14
CA VAL A 43 8.30 -26.59 -6.84
C VAL A 43 6.86 -26.11 -6.69
N ASP A 44 5.90 -27.00 -6.92
CA ASP A 44 4.52 -26.77 -6.51
C ASP A 44 4.49 -26.84 -4.99
N LEU A 45 4.45 -25.67 -4.35
CA LEU A 45 4.27 -25.60 -2.92
C LEU A 45 2.83 -26.04 -2.60
N PRO A 46 2.61 -26.96 -1.64
CA PRO A 46 1.27 -27.33 -1.21
C PRO A 46 0.52 -26.10 -0.68
N ASP A 47 -0.78 -26.02 -0.96
CA ASP A 47 -1.67 -24.86 -0.77
C ASP A 47 -1.49 -24.08 0.55
N TYR A 48 -1.16 -24.77 1.64
CA TYR A 48 -0.94 -24.16 2.96
C TYR A 48 0.32 -23.32 3.08
N LEU A 49 1.28 -23.46 2.17
CA LEU A 49 2.49 -22.66 2.13
C LEU A 49 2.33 -21.43 1.24
N ASP A 50 1.33 -21.42 0.34
CA ASP A 50 1.04 -20.28 -0.54
C ASP A 50 0.53 -19.07 0.26
N GLN A 51 -0.25 -19.25 1.32
CA GLN A 51 -0.65 -18.14 2.21
C GLN A 51 0.52 -17.44 2.93
N PHE A 52 1.67 -18.11 3.05
CA PHE A 52 2.88 -17.56 3.66
C PHE A 52 3.87 -17.01 2.63
N VAL A 53 3.80 -17.46 1.38
CA VAL A 53 4.61 -16.94 0.26
C VAL A 53 3.89 -15.77 -0.42
N ASN A 54 2.58 -15.89 -0.60
CA ASN A 54 1.67 -14.93 -1.22
C ASN A 54 1.01 -14.05 -0.15
N VAL A 55 1.84 -13.36 0.63
CA VAL A 55 1.35 -12.38 1.61
C VAL A 55 1.02 -11.11 0.84
N GLY A 56 -0.19 -11.05 0.29
CA GLY A 56 -0.61 -9.96 -0.58
C GLY A 56 0.26 -9.91 -1.82
N GLY A 57 0.25 -10.97 -2.65
CA GLY A 57 0.76 -11.02 -4.03
C GLY A 57 2.09 -10.35 -4.35
N VAL A 58 3.03 -10.29 -3.39
CA VAL A 58 4.45 -10.14 -3.71
C VAL A 58 4.98 -11.52 -4.10
N GLN A 59 5.21 -11.73 -5.39
CA GLN A 59 6.20 -12.71 -5.82
C GLN A 59 7.59 -12.06 -5.70
N GLY A 60 8.02 -11.81 -4.48
CA GLY A 60 9.35 -11.28 -4.17
C GLY A 60 10.13 -12.35 -3.42
N GLY A 61 11.41 -12.52 -3.76
CA GLY A 61 12.29 -13.50 -3.13
C GLY A 61 12.25 -13.46 -1.59
N ALA A 62 12.74 -14.52 -0.94
CA ALA A 62 12.58 -14.81 0.50
C ALA A 62 12.68 -13.60 1.46
N LEU A 63 13.50 -12.58 1.14
CA LEU A 63 13.62 -11.34 1.91
C LEU A 63 12.32 -10.52 1.99
N VAL A 64 11.54 -10.45 0.91
CA VAL A 64 10.30 -9.66 0.89
C VAL A 64 9.20 -10.32 1.73
N VAL A 65 9.14 -11.66 1.69
CA VAL A 65 8.22 -12.44 2.53
C VAL A 65 8.51 -12.22 4.01
N ILE A 66 9.79 -12.30 4.41
CA ILE A 66 10.22 -12.05 5.80
C ILE A 66 9.85 -10.63 6.24
N PHE A 67 10.07 -9.63 5.37
CA PHE A 67 9.73 -8.25 5.68
C PHE A 67 8.22 -8.03 5.84
N ASN A 68 7.40 -8.69 5.02
CA ASN A 68 5.95 -8.58 5.13
C ASN A 68 5.41 -9.22 6.42
N ILE A 69 5.92 -10.40 6.78
CA ILE A 69 5.60 -11.05 8.05
C ILE A 69 5.99 -10.14 9.23
N PHE A 70 7.18 -9.53 9.16
CA PHE A 70 7.64 -8.58 10.16
C PHE A 70 6.70 -7.38 10.29
N LEU A 71 6.32 -6.74 9.18
CA LEU A 71 5.40 -5.61 9.18
C LEU A 71 4.04 -5.98 9.80
N ARG A 72 3.44 -7.12 9.41
CA ARG A 72 2.17 -7.58 9.97
C ARG A 72 2.27 -7.83 11.47
N LEU A 73 3.35 -8.49 11.90
CA LEU A 73 3.60 -8.75 13.32
C LEU A 73 3.74 -7.45 14.11
N THR A 74 4.52 -6.49 13.61
CA THR A 74 4.69 -5.17 14.25
C THR A 74 3.38 -4.41 14.33
N LEU A 75 2.54 -4.42 13.28
CA LEU A 75 1.24 -3.75 13.29
C LEU A 75 0.29 -4.33 14.35
N VAL A 76 0.25 -5.66 14.49
CA VAL A 76 -0.57 -6.33 15.52
C VAL A 76 -0.08 -5.98 16.92
N ILE A 77 1.24 -6.07 17.14
CA ILE A 77 1.85 -5.73 18.44
C ILE A 77 1.59 -4.26 18.78
N ALA A 78 1.78 -3.36 17.82
CA ALA A 78 1.59 -1.93 18.03
C ALA A 78 0.13 -1.58 18.33
N GLY A 79 -0.84 -2.21 17.65
CA GLY A 79 -2.26 -2.06 17.95
C GLY A 79 -2.60 -2.49 19.38
N PHE A 80 -2.09 -3.65 19.81
CA PHE A 80 -2.28 -4.13 21.18
C PHE A 80 -1.62 -3.20 22.21
N PHE A 81 -0.41 -2.73 21.92
CA PHE A 81 0.34 -1.84 22.80
C PHE A 81 -0.34 -0.47 22.94
N ALA A 82 -0.96 0.05 21.88
CA ALA A 82 -1.72 1.28 21.91
C ALA A 82 -2.91 1.19 22.89
N ILE A 83 -3.65 0.08 22.86
CA ILE A 83 -4.77 -0.17 23.79
C ILE A 83 -4.25 -0.21 25.23
N TRP A 84 -3.16 -0.95 25.48
CA TRP A 84 -2.55 -1.03 26.81
C TRP A 84 -2.13 0.34 27.34
N LYS A 85 -1.45 1.15 26.51
CA LYS A 85 -1.01 2.49 26.88
C LYS A 85 -2.18 3.46 27.12
N PHE A 86 -3.26 3.31 26.36
CA PHE A 86 -4.47 4.10 26.56
C PHE A 86 -5.12 3.83 27.92
N ILE A 87 -5.19 2.54 28.32
CA ILE A 87 -5.70 2.13 29.63
C ILE A 87 -4.81 2.68 30.76
N GLU A 88 -3.49 2.53 30.65
CA GLU A 88 -2.53 3.05 31.63
C GLU A 88 -2.67 4.57 31.82
N ALA A 89 -2.83 5.32 30.73
CA ALA A 89 -2.99 6.77 30.78
C ALA A 89 -4.34 7.18 31.40
N GLY A 90 -5.42 6.44 31.14
CA GLY A 90 -6.72 6.64 31.77
C GLY A 90 -6.69 6.42 33.28
N TYR A 91 -6.05 5.34 33.74
CA TYR A 91 -5.83 5.11 35.17
C TYR A 91 -4.95 6.18 35.81
N SER A 92 -3.90 6.63 35.12
CA SER A 92 -3.05 7.73 35.58
C SER A 92 -3.82 9.04 35.73
N PHE A 93 -4.75 9.32 34.82
CA PHE A 93 -5.62 10.50 34.87
C PHE A 93 -6.59 10.44 36.06
N MET A 94 -7.22 9.27 36.30
CA MET A 94 -8.12 9.07 37.44
C MET A 94 -7.38 9.16 38.79
N ASN A 95 -6.16 8.63 38.87
CA ASN A 95 -5.34 8.64 40.09
C ASN A 95 -4.63 9.97 40.36
N ALA A 96 -4.70 10.94 39.45
CA ALA A 96 -4.01 12.22 39.61
C ALA A 96 -4.55 13.06 40.78
N GLY A 97 -5.77 12.78 41.26
CA GLY A 97 -6.27 13.25 42.57
C GLY A 97 -6.26 14.77 42.79
N GLY A 98 -6.21 15.57 41.71
CA GLY A 98 -6.14 17.04 41.78
C GLY A 98 -4.73 17.64 41.75
N GLN A 99 -3.66 16.83 41.64
CA GLN A 99 -2.30 17.34 41.43
C GLN A 99 -2.13 17.77 39.96
N PRO A 100 -1.92 19.07 39.66
CA PRO A 100 -1.91 19.57 38.28
C PRO A 100 -0.79 18.96 37.44
N GLU A 101 0.32 18.61 38.07
CA GLU A 101 1.49 17.99 37.42
C GLU A 101 1.16 16.59 36.88
N LYS A 102 0.51 15.76 37.69
CA LYS A 102 0.08 14.40 37.29
C LYS A 102 -1.04 14.40 36.25
N ILE A 103 -1.91 15.42 36.29
CA ILE A 103 -2.95 15.61 35.26
C ILE A 103 -2.30 15.95 33.92
N THR A 104 -1.28 16.82 33.94
CA THR A 104 -0.55 17.20 32.72
C THR A 104 0.19 15.99 32.15
N GLU A 105 0.91 15.24 32.99
CA GLU A 105 1.61 14.02 32.57
C GLU A 105 0.66 12.97 31.97
N ALA A 106 -0.51 12.76 32.58
CA ALA A 106 -1.51 11.83 32.06
C ALA A 106 -2.09 12.30 30.71
N ARG A 107 -2.33 13.62 30.56
CA ARG A 107 -2.78 14.20 29.28
C ARG A 107 -1.73 14.06 28.19
N ASP A 108 -0.46 14.26 28.51
CA ASP A 108 0.66 14.09 27.58
C ASP A 108 0.74 12.63 27.13
N LYS A 109 0.61 11.68 28.05
CA LYS A 109 0.57 10.23 27.72
C LYS A 109 -0.58 9.88 26.76
N ILE A 110 -1.78 10.42 26.97
CA ILE A 110 -2.92 10.21 26.06
C ILE A 110 -2.61 10.80 24.68
N THR A 111 -2.10 12.03 24.66
CA THR A 111 -1.79 12.77 23.43
C THR A 111 -0.72 12.06 22.61
N PHE A 112 0.37 11.59 23.24
CA PHE A 112 1.41 10.82 22.57
C PHE A 112 0.92 9.46 22.08
N THR A 113 0.00 8.80 22.80
CA THR A 113 -0.61 7.55 22.34
C THR A 113 -1.43 7.78 21.07
N ILE A 114 -2.21 8.88 21.02
CA ILE A 114 -2.98 9.27 19.84
C ILE A 114 -2.03 9.62 18.67
N PHE A 115 -0.96 10.37 18.93
CA PHE A 115 0.02 10.69 17.89
C PHE A 115 0.74 9.44 17.37
N GLY A 116 1.07 8.48 18.24
CA GLY A 116 1.64 7.20 17.81
C GLY A 116 0.70 6.45 16.85
N LEU A 117 -0.59 6.38 17.18
CA LEU A 117 -1.59 5.76 16.31
C LEU A 117 -1.78 6.53 14.99
N LEU A 118 -1.79 7.87 15.05
CA LEU A 118 -1.90 8.72 13.88
C LEU A 118 -0.70 8.55 12.93
N ILE A 119 0.51 8.47 13.47
CA ILE A 119 1.73 8.23 12.69
C ILE A 119 1.64 6.87 11.99
N MET A 120 1.23 5.81 12.69
CA MET A 120 1.04 4.50 12.06
C MET A 120 0.00 4.52 10.94
N ALA A 121 -1.16 5.15 11.18
CA ALA A 121 -2.19 5.29 10.16
C ALA A 121 -1.68 6.08 8.94
N SER A 122 -0.94 7.17 9.18
CA SER A 122 -0.34 7.97 8.13
C SER A 122 0.71 7.20 7.33
N ALA A 123 1.49 6.33 7.97
CA ALA A 123 2.47 5.50 7.29
C ALA A 123 1.80 4.52 6.32
N LEU A 124 0.66 3.93 6.70
CA LEU A 124 -0.12 3.06 5.82
C LEU A 124 -0.71 3.83 4.63
N VAL A 125 -1.23 5.05 4.87
CA VAL A 125 -1.75 5.93 3.82
C VAL A 125 -0.63 6.32 2.85
N LEU A 126 0.53 6.74 3.36
CA LEU A 126 1.70 7.08 2.55
C LEU A 126 2.21 5.88 1.74
N ALA A 127 2.26 4.69 2.36
CA ALA A 127 2.61 3.46 1.67
C ALA A 127 1.62 3.15 0.52
N GLY A 128 0.32 3.39 0.72
CA GLY A 128 -0.68 3.26 -0.34
C GLY A 128 -0.52 4.28 -1.46
N ILE A 129 -0.20 5.54 -1.14
CA ILE A 129 0.06 6.59 -2.14
C ILE A 129 1.30 6.26 -2.98
N ILE A 130 2.39 5.80 -2.33
CA ILE A 130 3.59 5.36 -3.03
C ILE A 130 3.28 4.14 -3.91
N GLY A 131 2.49 3.19 -3.40
CA GLY A 131 1.97 2.06 -4.18
C GLY A 131 1.21 2.52 -5.43
N LEU A 132 0.32 3.49 -5.30
CA LEU A 132 -0.48 4.03 -6.40
C LEU A 132 0.40 4.71 -7.48
N ILE A 133 1.44 5.43 -7.09
CA ILE A 133 2.30 6.15 -8.05
C ILE A 133 3.22 5.19 -8.81
N PHE A 134 3.81 4.20 -8.12
CA PHE A 134 4.81 3.30 -8.73
C PHE A 134 4.19 2.06 -9.38
N TYR A 135 3.07 1.56 -8.87
CA TYR A 135 2.43 0.33 -9.34
C TYR A 135 1.04 0.55 -9.95
N GLN A 136 0.59 1.81 -10.07
CA GLN A 136 -0.78 2.18 -10.48
C GLN A 136 -1.89 1.53 -9.65
N ASP A 137 -1.56 0.99 -8.47
CA ASP A 137 -2.50 0.34 -7.58
C ASP A 137 -2.20 0.73 -6.13
N ALA A 138 -3.15 1.41 -5.49
CA ALA A 138 -3.03 1.88 -4.10
C ALA A 138 -2.90 0.72 -3.10
N THR A 139 -3.24 -0.49 -3.53
CA THR A 139 -3.09 -1.70 -2.73
C THR A 139 -1.77 -2.40 -2.96
N ALA A 140 -0.93 -1.99 -3.91
CA ALA A 140 0.29 -2.72 -4.26
C ALA A 140 1.34 -2.89 -3.14
N ILE A 141 1.25 -2.13 -2.05
CA ILE A 141 2.15 -2.24 -0.88
C ILE A 141 1.48 -2.94 0.31
N ILE A 142 0.14 -3.01 0.33
CA ILE A 142 -0.66 -3.60 1.42
C ILE A 142 -1.23 -4.98 1.02
N SER A 143 -1.59 -5.11 -0.26
CA SER A 143 -1.86 -6.31 -1.05
C SER A 143 -1.21 -6.18 -2.44
N PRO A 144 0.13 -6.20 -2.52
CA PRO A 144 0.86 -6.35 -3.77
C PRO A 144 0.17 -7.39 -4.67
N LYS A 145 -0.03 -7.08 -5.95
CA LYS A 145 -0.52 -8.06 -6.90
C LYS A 145 0.37 -7.92 -8.10
N ILE A 146 1.43 -8.71 -8.14
CA ILE A 146 2.24 -8.79 -9.35
C ILE A 146 1.35 -9.45 -10.41
N ILE A 147 0.96 -8.67 -11.43
CA ILE A 147 0.58 -9.20 -12.74
C ILE A 147 1.81 -9.95 -13.23
N GLY A 148 1.79 -11.26 -13.01
CA GLY A 148 2.96 -12.11 -13.15
C GLY A 148 2.72 -13.52 -12.64
N ALA A 149 1.53 -14.08 -12.88
CA ALA A 149 1.39 -15.51 -13.08
C ALA A 149 0.85 -15.67 -14.50
N PRO A 150 1.71 -15.85 -15.51
CA PRO A 150 1.25 -16.53 -16.70
C PRO A 150 0.90 -17.96 -16.27
N GLN A 151 -0.32 -18.38 -16.58
CA GLN A 151 -0.50 -19.76 -17.00
C GLN A 151 0.43 -19.99 -18.19
#